data_AF-A0A944ZG26-F1
#
_entry.id   AF-A0A944ZG26-F1
#
_cell.length_a   1.000
_cell.length_b   1.000
_cell.length_c   1.000
_cell.angle_alpha   90.00
_cell.angle_beta   90.00
_cell.angle_gamma   90.00
#
_symmetry.space_group_name_H-M   'P 1'
#
loop_
_entity.id
_entity.type
_entity.pdbx_description
1 polymer ?
#
loop_
_entity_poly.entity_id
_entity_poly.type
_entity_poly.pdbx_seq_one_letter_code
_entity_poly.pdbx_strand_id
1 'polypeptide(L)' 'MSLVGQPAPEWTASAYLKGEQVDLNSGGLSGKWYVLYFYPLDFTFI' A
#
# COMPACT_ATOMS: atom_id res chain seq x y z
N MET A 1 -3.90 -20.17 8.55
CA MET A 1 -3.88 -20.39 7.08
C MET A 1 -2.98 -19.32 6.46
N SER A 2 -2.18 -19.67 5.48
CA SER A 2 -1.24 -18.74 4.83
C SER A 2 -1.95 -17.89 3.77
N LEU A 3 -1.52 -16.64 3.58
CA LEU A 3 -1.99 -15.76 2.50
C LEU A 3 -1.30 -16.04 1.16
N VAL A 4 -0.23 -16.85 1.16
CA VAL A 4 0.53 -17.17 -0.06
C VAL A 4 -0.34 -17.97 -1.03
N GLY A 5 -0.34 -17.55 -2.31
CA GLY A 5 -1.11 -18.17 -3.39
C GLY A 5 -2.59 -17.75 -3.45
N GLN A 6 -3.05 -16.93 -2.51
CA GLN A 6 -4.39 -16.34 -2.54
C GLN A 6 -4.37 -15.00 -3.30
N PRO A 7 -5.49 -14.60 -3.94
CA PRO A 7 -5.63 -13.25 -4.47
C PRO A 7 -5.38 -12.20 -3.38
N ALA A 8 -4.70 -11.12 -3.73
CA ALA A 8 -4.52 -10.00 -2.83
C ALA A 8 -5.89 -9.36 -2.51
N PRO A 9 -6.14 -8.91 -1.27
CA PRO A 9 -7.36 -8.22 -0.92
C PRO A 9 -7.44 -6.85 -1.59
N GLU A 10 -8.66 -6.38 -1.85
CA GLU A 10 -8.88 -5.01 -2.28
C GLU A 10 -8.58 -4.03 -1.14
N TRP A 11 -7.91 -2.93 -1.45
CA TRP A 11 -7.57 -1.89 -0.49
C TRP A 11 -7.58 -0.51 -1.14
N THR A 12 -7.84 0.50 -0.31
CA THR A 12 -7.68 1.91 -0.64
C THR A 12 -7.00 2.59 0.53
N ALA A 13 -5.96 3.38 0.26
CA ALA A 13 -5.21 4.09 1.29
C ALA A 13 -4.70 5.44 0.76
N SER A 14 -4.75 6.46 1.62
CA SER A 14 -4.05 7.71 1.36
C SER A 14 -2.55 7.51 1.57
N ALA A 15 -1.77 8.02 0.63
CA ALA A 15 -0.31 7.94 0.64
C ALA A 15 0.28 9.32 0.34
N TYR A 16 1.55 9.50 0.70
CA TYR A 16 2.29 10.70 0.35
C TYR A 16 3.32 10.37 -0.73
N LEU A 17 3.17 10.96 -1.92
CA LEU A 17 4.03 10.73 -3.07
C LEU A 17 4.62 12.06 -3.54
N LYS A 18 5.94 12.20 -3.46
CA LYS A 18 6.69 13.36 -3.98
C LYS A 18 6.18 14.74 -3.49
N GLY A 19 5.71 14.84 -2.25
CA GLY A 19 5.22 16.11 -1.70
C GLY A 19 3.70 16.29 -1.78
N GLU A 20 2.99 15.34 -2.39
CA GLU A 20 1.53 15.41 -2.56
C GLU A 20 0.84 14.24 -1.87
N GLN A 21 -0.32 14.52 -1.27
CA GLN A 21 -1.20 13.48 -0.78
C GLN A 21 -2.01 12.92 -1.95
N VAL A 22 -1.96 11.61 -2.12
CA VAL A 22 -2.65 10.88 -3.20
C VAL A 22 -3.40 9.70 -2.61
N ASP A 23 -4.56 9.37 -3.19
CA ASP A 23 -5.29 8.14 -2.84
C ASP A 23 -4.89 7.02 -3.79
N LEU A 24 -4.38 5.92 -3.22
CA LEU A 24 -4.01 4.71 -3.93
C LEU A 24 -5.03 3.62 -3.69
N ASN A 25 -5.25 2.77 -4.68
CA ASN A 25 -6.06 1.58 -4.55
C ASN A 25 -5.46 0.41 -5.35
N SER A 26 -5.79 -0.81 -4.92
CA SER A 26 -5.37 -2.06 -5.56
C SER A 26 -5.75 -2.15 -7.04
N GLY A 27 -6.95 -1.69 -7.39
CA GLY A 27 -7.45 -1.72 -8.77
C GLY A 27 -6.60 -0.90 -9.74
N GLY A 28 -6.17 0.29 -9.33
CA GLY A 28 -5.32 1.20 -10.11
C GLY A 28 -3.89 0.70 -10.31
N LEU A 29 -3.48 -0.31 -9.54
CA LEU A 29 -2.17 -0.96 -9.63
C LEU A 29 -2.21 -2.31 -10.37
N SER A 30 -3.39 -2.73 -10.85
CA SER A 30 -3.57 -3.98 -11.58
C SER A 30 -2.69 -4.04 -12.84
N GLY A 31 -2.20 -5.24 -13.15
CA GLY A 31 -1.29 -5.49 -14.27
C GLY A 31 0.17 -5.10 -14.01
N LYS A 32 0.50 -4.59 -12.82
CA LYS A 32 1.88 -4.32 -12.39
C LYS A 32 2.21 -5.11 -11.13
N TRP A 33 3.48 -5.46 -10.99
CA TRP A 33 4.01 -5.99 -9.73
C TRP A 33 4.20 -4.84 -8.75
N TYR A 34 3.74 -5.04 -7.52
CA TYR A 34 3.95 -4.10 -6.41
C TYR A 34 4.28 -4.85 -5.13
N VAL A 35 4.89 -4.13 -4.18
CA VAL A 35 5.28 -4.65 -2.87
C VAL A 35 4.65 -3.75 -1.81
N LEU A 36 3.91 -4.36 -0.88
CA LEU A 36 3.43 -3.67 0.33
C LEU A 36 4.45 -3.89 1.44
N TYR A 37 5.13 -2.80 1.84
CA TYR A 37 6.16 -2.84 2.88
C TYR A 37 5.60 -2.28 4.19
N PHE A 38 5.29 -3.18 5.13
CA PHE A 38 4.78 -2.81 6.44
C PHE A 38 5.94 -2.55 7.40
N TYR A 39 5.89 -1.42 8.10
CA TYR A 39 6.83 -1.05 9.16
C TYR A 39 6.05 -0.49 10.36
N PRO A 40 6.62 -0.52 11.58
CA PRO A 40 5.82 -0.36 12.80
C PRO A 40 5.29 1.05 13.03
N LEU A 41 6.13 2.07 12.83
CA LEU A 41 5.75 3.47 13.04
C LEU A 41 6.80 4.42 12.46
N ASP A 42 6.36 5.61 12.07
CA ASP A 42 7.21 6.73 11.68
C ASP A 42 7.79 7.46 12.89
N PHE A 43 8.92 8.14 12.69
CA PHE A 43 9.41 9.15 13.64
C PHE A 43 8.76 10.51 13.33
N THR A 44 7.51 10.71 13.74
CA THR A 44 6.77 11.98 13.52
C THR A 44 6.59 12.82 14.79
N PHE A 45 7.38 12.55 15.84
CA PHE A 45 7.26 13.20 17.15
C PHE A 45 8.36 14.24 17.45
N ILE A 46 8.54 15.23 16.57
CA ILE A 46 9.36 16.43 16.86
C ILE A 46 8.58 17.66 16.39
#